data_AF-A0A925WAV1-F1
#
_entry.id   AF-A0A925WAV1-F1
#
_cell.length_a   1.000
_cell.length_b   1.000
_cell.length_c   1.000
_cell.angle_alpha   90.00
_cell.angle_beta   90.00
_cell.angle_gamma   90.00
#
_symmetry.space_group_name_H-M   'P 1'
#
loop_
_entity.id
_entity.type
_entity.pdbx_description
1 polymer ?
#
loop_
_entity_poly.entity_id
_entity_poly.type
_entity_poly.pdbx_seq_one_letter_code
_entity_poly.pdbx_strand_id
1 'polypeptide(L)'
;PITVGRADDRKLLARSASSRCLAAYVYAAAGEGESTTDLAWDGQTMIYENGVLLAETERFPRGPRHSVADVDLDLLRAERLRMGTFDDNRRHHAPEAREVRFRLDPPTVDIGLRREVDRFPFVPNDPARLEQDCYEAYNIQVAGLEQRLRAIGQPKIVIGVSGGLDSTHALIVAARAMDREERPRTDILAFTLPGFATGDRTKNNAIRLCAALGVTFEEIDIRPTAALMLDNLGHPFSDGEPVYDVTFENVQAGLRTDYLFRAANQRGGIVLGTGDLSELALGWSTYGVGDQMSHYNVNGGVPKTQIQHLIRWVAATDLFSDDVSTILLDVLDTEITPELVPGEDVQSSEAQVGPYALQDFSLFQVLRYGSRPSKIAFLAWHAWHDATLGDWPPGLPDDKRVAYDLAEIRRWLEVFAQRFYSFSQFKRSALPNGPKVSAGGSLSPRGDWRAPSDMSARIWLDELRREVPES
;
A
#
# COMPACT_ATOMS: atom_id res chain seq x y z
N PRO A 1 -3.37 -32.57 29.08
CA PRO A 1 -3.05 -31.79 30.30
C PRO A 1 -2.26 -30.50 30.02
N ILE A 2 -2.51 -29.44 30.81
CA ILE A 2 -1.80 -28.16 30.77
C ILE A 2 -0.59 -28.17 31.73
N THR A 3 0.46 -27.45 31.36
CA THR A 3 1.63 -27.12 32.20
C THR A 3 2.09 -25.70 31.85
N VAL A 4 2.99 -25.12 32.65
CA VAL A 4 3.65 -23.84 32.31
C VAL A 4 4.32 -23.95 30.93
N GLY A 5 4.16 -22.93 30.08
CA GLY A 5 4.70 -22.87 28.71
C GLY A 5 3.96 -23.69 27.65
N ARG A 6 3.20 -24.74 28.03
CA ARG A 6 2.57 -25.65 27.05
C ARG A 6 1.50 -24.98 26.17
N ALA A 7 0.87 -23.91 26.63
CA ALA A 7 -0.03 -23.13 25.79
C ALA A 7 0.70 -22.45 24.63
N ASP A 8 1.93 -21.99 24.86
CA ASP A 8 2.76 -21.37 23.83
C ASP A 8 3.25 -22.42 22.82
N ASP A 9 3.64 -23.61 23.28
CA ASP A 9 3.98 -24.74 22.40
C ASP A 9 2.81 -25.12 21.49
N ARG A 10 1.59 -25.18 22.06
CA ARG A 10 0.36 -25.44 21.29
C ARG A 10 0.15 -24.38 20.22
N LYS A 11 0.25 -23.09 20.59
CA LYS A 11 0.08 -21.96 19.66
C LYS A 11 1.15 -22.00 18.56
N LEU A 12 2.42 -22.21 18.92
CA LEU A 12 3.55 -22.29 17.98
C LEU A 12 3.32 -23.37 16.93
N LEU A 13 3.01 -24.60 17.36
CA LEU A 13 2.83 -25.73 16.45
C LEU A 13 1.55 -25.62 15.62
N ALA A 14 0.43 -25.18 16.20
CA ALA A 14 -0.82 -24.99 15.46
C ALA A 14 -0.69 -23.87 14.40
N ARG A 15 -0.07 -22.74 14.78
CA ARG A 15 0.24 -21.64 13.86
C ARG A 15 1.16 -22.11 12.74
N SER A 16 2.27 -22.77 13.08
CA SER A 16 3.23 -23.30 12.11
C SER A 16 2.59 -24.33 11.16
N ALA A 17 1.75 -25.21 11.67
CA ALA A 17 1.02 -26.19 10.88
C ALA A 17 0.05 -25.51 9.91
N SER A 18 -0.76 -24.56 10.37
CA SER A 18 -1.68 -23.82 9.50
C SER A 18 -0.96 -23.07 8.37
N SER A 19 0.18 -22.43 8.68
CA SER A 19 0.98 -21.69 7.71
C SER A 19 1.69 -22.62 6.71
N ARG A 20 2.47 -23.59 7.18
CA ARG A 20 3.26 -24.47 6.30
C ARG A 20 2.39 -25.39 5.44
N CYS A 21 1.21 -25.76 5.94
CA CYS A 21 0.25 -26.59 5.20
C CYS A 21 -0.76 -25.75 4.38
N LEU A 22 -0.66 -24.42 4.37
CA LEU A 22 -1.60 -23.50 3.72
C LEU A 22 -3.06 -23.90 4.00
N ALA A 23 -3.42 -24.03 5.28
CA ALA A 23 -4.67 -24.62 5.74
C ALA A 23 -5.25 -23.89 6.95
N ALA A 24 -6.52 -24.19 7.25
CA ALA A 24 -7.08 -23.92 8.55
C ALA A 24 -6.73 -25.05 9.53
N TYR A 25 -6.40 -24.69 10.77
CA TYR A 25 -6.07 -25.62 11.85
C TYR A 25 -7.01 -25.37 13.03
N VAL A 26 -7.86 -26.35 13.34
CA VAL A 26 -8.81 -26.29 14.45
C VAL A 26 -8.28 -27.13 15.60
N TYR A 27 -8.10 -26.52 16.76
CA TYR A 27 -7.57 -27.15 17.96
C TYR A 27 -8.58 -27.08 19.10
N ALA A 28 -8.80 -28.20 19.79
CA ALA A 28 -9.61 -28.28 21.00
C ALA A 28 -8.93 -29.20 22.02
N ALA A 29 -8.71 -28.69 23.24
CA ALA A 29 -8.18 -29.46 24.36
C ALA A 29 -9.24 -29.72 25.42
N ALA A 30 -9.05 -30.80 26.19
CA ALA A 30 -9.90 -31.11 27.33
C ALA A 30 -9.79 -30.04 28.44
N GLY A 31 -10.89 -29.88 29.19
CA GLY A 31 -11.07 -28.87 30.23
C GLY A 31 -11.65 -29.48 31.51
N GLU A 32 -12.62 -28.80 32.13
CA GLU A 32 -13.29 -29.26 33.35
C GLU A 32 -13.90 -30.67 33.18
N GLY A 33 -13.75 -31.52 34.21
CA GLY A 33 -14.30 -32.88 34.26
C GLY A 33 -13.28 -34.01 34.07
N GLU A 34 -12.12 -33.71 33.47
CA GLU A 34 -11.01 -34.67 33.40
C GLU A 34 -10.43 -34.96 34.79
N SER A 35 -9.89 -36.17 34.98
CA SER A 35 -9.26 -36.53 36.26
C SER A 35 -8.08 -35.61 36.56
N THR A 36 -8.06 -35.09 37.79
CA THR A 36 -6.99 -34.21 38.30
C THR A 36 -6.12 -34.90 39.34
N THR A 37 -6.04 -36.23 39.35
CA THR A 37 -5.19 -36.97 40.30
C THR A 37 -3.74 -36.49 40.23
N ASP A 38 -3.20 -36.31 39.02
CA ASP A 38 -1.80 -35.90 38.80
C ASP A 38 -1.64 -34.78 37.75
N LEU A 39 -2.75 -34.27 37.18
CA LEU A 39 -2.73 -33.35 36.03
C LEU A 39 -3.79 -32.24 36.17
N ALA A 40 -3.59 -31.15 35.42
CA ALA A 40 -4.59 -30.09 35.25
C ALA A 40 -4.96 -29.91 33.77
N TRP A 41 -6.04 -29.19 33.51
CA TRP A 41 -6.65 -29.02 32.19
C TRP A 41 -7.17 -27.59 32.04
N ASP A 42 -6.89 -26.95 30.90
CA ASP A 42 -7.23 -25.53 30.69
C ASP A 42 -8.31 -25.29 29.62
N GLY A 43 -8.83 -26.34 28.98
CA GLY A 43 -9.96 -26.22 28.05
C GLY A 43 -9.69 -25.33 26.83
N GLN A 44 -8.43 -25.13 26.47
CA GLN A 44 -8.06 -24.21 25.39
C GLN A 44 -8.60 -24.70 24.04
N THR A 45 -9.30 -23.80 23.34
CA THR A 45 -9.70 -23.99 21.93
C THR A 45 -9.20 -22.81 21.10
N MET A 46 -8.82 -23.08 19.85
CA MET A 46 -8.31 -22.05 18.93
C MET A 46 -8.43 -22.47 17.46
N ILE A 47 -8.60 -21.49 16.58
CA ILE A 47 -8.69 -21.66 15.12
C ILE A 47 -7.61 -20.79 14.48
N TYR A 48 -6.71 -21.41 13.73
CA TYR A 48 -5.73 -20.71 12.89
C TYR A 48 -6.06 -20.88 11.40
N GLU A 49 -5.73 -19.90 10.59
CA GLU A 49 -5.79 -19.94 9.13
C GLU A 49 -4.50 -19.36 8.57
N ASN A 50 -3.74 -20.16 7.82
CA ASN A 50 -2.51 -19.72 7.16
C ASN A 50 -1.53 -18.93 8.09
N GLY A 51 -1.42 -19.34 9.36
CA GLY A 51 -0.56 -18.69 10.36
C GLY A 51 -1.19 -17.49 11.09
N VAL A 52 -2.42 -17.11 10.78
CA VAL A 52 -3.21 -16.07 11.45
C VAL A 52 -4.18 -16.71 12.44
N LEU A 53 -4.27 -16.19 13.66
CA LEU A 53 -5.25 -16.65 14.65
C LEU A 53 -6.61 -16.02 14.31
N LEU A 54 -7.64 -16.84 14.09
CA LEU A 54 -9.00 -16.35 13.81
C LEU A 54 -9.86 -16.26 15.08
N ALA A 55 -9.69 -17.19 16.00
CA ALA A 55 -10.44 -17.22 17.26
C ALA A 55 -9.69 -18.05 18.30
N GLU A 56 -9.78 -17.64 19.57
CA GLU A 56 -9.40 -18.46 20.72
C GLU A 56 -10.36 -18.24 21.88
N THR A 57 -10.47 -19.20 22.79
CA THR A 57 -11.32 -19.10 23.99
C THR A 57 -10.53 -18.79 25.25
N GLU A 58 -11.24 -18.29 26.26
CA GLU A 58 -10.76 -18.22 27.65
C GLU A 58 -10.11 -19.57 28.08
N ARG A 59 -8.93 -19.48 28.70
CA ARG A 59 -8.24 -20.61 29.33
C ARG A 59 -8.69 -20.75 30.77
N PHE A 60 -8.72 -21.99 31.27
CA PHE A 60 -9.28 -22.36 32.57
C PHE A 60 -10.73 -21.86 32.77
N PRO A 61 -11.62 -22.08 31.78
CA PRO A 61 -12.98 -21.58 31.87
C PRO A 61 -13.77 -22.35 32.93
N ARG A 62 -14.80 -21.69 33.48
CA ARG A 62 -15.92 -22.37 34.13
C ARG A 62 -16.98 -22.70 33.09
N GLY A 63 -17.29 -23.98 32.91
CA GLY A 63 -18.22 -24.49 31.90
C GLY A 63 -17.64 -24.55 30.47
N PRO A 64 -18.41 -25.11 29.52
CA PRO A 64 -17.96 -25.30 28.14
C PRO A 64 -17.68 -23.98 27.41
N ARG A 65 -16.80 -24.04 26.41
CA ARG A 65 -16.44 -22.93 25.51
C ARG A 65 -16.37 -23.42 24.06
N HIS A 66 -16.51 -22.50 23.11
CA HIS A 66 -16.35 -22.77 21.68
C HIS A 66 -15.65 -21.60 20.99
N SER A 67 -14.58 -21.88 20.23
CA SER A 67 -14.10 -20.97 19.19
C SER A 67 -14.93 -21.20 17.93
N VAL A 68 -15.50 -20.14 17.37
CA VAL A 68 -16.22 -20.17 16.09
C VAL A 68 -15.73 -19.00 15.25
N ALA A 69 -15.29 -19.30 14.02
CA ALA A 69 -14.80 -18.32 13.06
C ALA A 69 -15.09 -18.80 11.63
N ASP A 70 -15.24 -17.85 10.71
CA ASP A 70 -15.42 -18.12 9.29
C ASP A 70 -14.07 -18.18 8.57
N VAL A 71 -13.73 -19.38 8.11
CA VAL A 71 -12.51 -19.67 7.34
C VAL A 71 -12.71 -19.26 5.87
N ASP A 72 -11.76 -18.52 5.33
CA ASP A 72 -11.74 -18.13 3.94
C ASP A 72 -11.09 -19.22 3.07
N LEU A 73 -11.94 -20.09 2.50
CA LEU A 73 -11.48 -21.13 1.59
C LEU A 73 -10.91 -20.58 0.28
N ASP A 74 -11.33 -19.39 -0.14
CA ASP A 74 -10.78 -18.73 -1.34
C ASP A 74 -9.35 -18.25 -1.09
N LEU A 75 -9.06 -17.75 0.11
CA LEU A 75 -7.70 -17.41 0.54
C LEU A 75 -6.78 -18.64 0.48
N LEU A 76 -7.18 -19.74 1.12
CA LEU A 76 -6.37 -20.98 1.13
C LEU A 76 -6.17 -21.53 -0.28
N ARG A 77 -7.19 -21.47 -1.13
CA ARG A 77 -7.11 -21.85 -2.53
C ARG A 77 -6.15 -20.94 -3.31
N ALA A 78 -6.23 -19.63 -3.10
CA ALA A 78 -5.40 -18.63 -3.78
C ALA A 78 -3.91 -18.74 -3.44
N GLU A 79 -3.59 -19.01 -2.17
CA GLU A 79 -2.22 -19.27 -1.71
C GLU A 79 -1.64 -20.53 -2.38
N ARG A 80 -2.38 -21.64 -2.33
CA ARG A 80 -1.96 -22.91 -2.96
C ARG A 80 -1.81 -22.79 -4.47
N LEU A 81 -2.64 -21.98 -5.12
CA LEU A 81 -2.56 -21.75 -6.56
C LEU A 81 -1.27 -21.03 -6.97
N ARG A 82 -0.76 -20.13 -6.12
CA ARG A 82 0.44 -19.32 -6.40
C ARG A 82 1.73 -19.99 -5.94
N MET A 83 1.70 -20.75 -4.86
CA MET A 83 2.86 -21.45 -4.32
C MET A 83 3.04 -22.81 -5.00
N GLY A 84 3.55 -22.83 -6.24
CA GLY A 84 3.76 -24.06 -7.02
C GLY A 84 4.58 -25.14 -6.30
N THR A 85 5.52 -24.73 -5.43
CA THR A 85 6.32 -25.64 -4.60
C THR A 85 5.49 -26.46 -3.60
N PHE A 86 4.26 -26.02 -3.28
CA PHE A 86 3.31 -26.82 -2.50
C PHE A 86 2.87 -28.08 -3.25
N ASP A 87 2.54 -27.97 -4.55
CA ASP A 87 2.20 -29.12 -5.38
C ASP A 87 3.44 -29.97 -5.72
N ASP A 88 4.60 -29.34 -5.92
CA ASP A 88 5.85 -30.07 -6.12
C ASP A 88 6.17 -30.98 -4.93
N ASN A 89 5.97 -30.50 -3.70
CA ASN A 89 6.15 -31.30 -2.50
C ASN A 89 5.13 -32.45 -2.41
N ARG A 90 3.87 -32.22 -2.80
CA ARG A 90 2.86 -33.29 -2.92
C ARG A 90 3.29 -34.35 -3.93
N ARG A 91 3.79 -33.95 -5.10
CA ARG A 91 4.26 -34.86 -6.16
C ARG A 91 5.46 -35.69 -5.71
N HIS A 92 6.36 -35.11 -4.92
CA HIS A 92 7.51 -35.80 -4.35
C HIS A 92 7.10 -36.91 -3.37
N HIS A 93 6.17 -36.63 -2.45
CA HIS A 93 5.78 -37.59 -1.41
C HIS A 93 4.64 -38.52 -1.80
N ALA A 94 3.84 -38.18 -2.83
CA ALA A 94 2.70 -38.94 -3.32
C ALA A 94 1.81 -39.52 -2.20
N PRO A 95 1.28 -38.68 -1.29
CA PRO A 95 0.54 -39.18 -0.13
C PRO A 95 -0.76 -39.87 -0.54
N GLU A 96 -1.04 -41.02 0.07
CA GLU A 96 -2.29 -41.74 -0.11
C GLU A 96 -3.30 -41.33 0.98
N ALA A 97 -4.51 -40.97 0.57
CA ALA A 97 -5.62 -40.69 1.48
C ALA A 97 -6.91 -41.30 0.92
N ARG A 98 -7.77 -41.80 1.80
CA ARG A 98 -9.13 -42.25 1.43
C ARG A 98 -10.06 -41.04 1.44
N GLU A 99 -10.70 -40.75 0.31
CA GLU A 99 -11.70 -39.70 0.21
C GLU A 99 -13.06 -40.21 0.70
N VAL A 100 -13.63 -39.59 1.74
CA VAL A 100 -14.97 -39.87 2.24
C VAL A 100 -15.87 -38.68 1.89
N ARG A 101 -16.83 -38.89 0.99
CA ARG A 101 -17.73 -37.84 0.52
C ARG A 101 -18.91 -37.67 1.45
N PHE A 102 -19.30 -36.42 1.69
CA PHE A 102 -20.51 -36.05 2.42
C PHE A 102 -21.13 -34.79 1.79
N ARG A 103 -22.39 -34.54 2.10
CA ARG A 103 -23.12 -33.34 1.66
C ARG A 103 -23.34 -32.44 2.88
N LEU A 104 -22.85 -31.20 2.82
CA LEU A 104 -22.93 -30.26 3.94
C LEU A 104 -24.29 -29.54 4.04
N ASP A 105 -24.90 -29.19 2.91
CA ASP A 105 -26.11 -28.35 2.83
C ASP A 105 -26.06 -27.12 3.76
N PRO A 106 -25.10 -26.19 3.55
CA PRO A 106 -24.95 -25.02 4.41
C PRO A 106 -26.15 -24.07 4.29
N PRO A 107 -26.43 -23.26 5.33
CA PRO A 107 -27.48 -22.24 5.25
C PRO A 107 -27.19 -21.25 4.13
N THR A 108 -28.24 -20.86 3.40
CA THR A 108 -28.18 -19.88 2.29
C THR A 108 -28.78 -18.52 2.67
N VAL A 109 -28.92 -18.26 3.97
CA VAL A 109 -29.40 -16.99 4.54
C VAL A 109 -28.21 -16.20 5.07
N ASP A 110 -28.41 -14.91 5.32
CA ASP A 110 -27.41 -14.11 6.00
C ASP A 110 -27.22 -14.61 7.45
N ILE A 111 -25.98 -14.98 7.77
CA ILE A 111 -25.55 -15.42 9.10
C ILE A 111 -24.45 -14.49 9.67
N GLY A 112 -24.23 -13.34 9.03
CA GLY A 112 -23.11 -12.44 9.26
C GLY A 112 -21.78 -13.02 8.81
N LEU A 113 -20.70 -12.39 9.28
CA LEU A 113 -19.33 -12.84 9.08
C LEU A 113 -18.58 -12.80 10.42
N ARG A 114 -18.21 -13.98 10.93
CA ARG A 114 -17.43 -14.17 12.16
C ARG A 114 -15.95 -14.16 11.84
N ARG A 115 -15.49 -13.03 11.34
CA ARG A 115 -14.10 -12.80 10.94
C ARG A 115 -13.78 -11.33 11.12
N GLU A 116 -12.61 -11.05 11.68
CA GLU A 116 -12.03 -9.72 11.65
C GLU A 116 -11.49 -9.42 10.24
N VAL A 117 -11.95 -8.31 9.65
CA VAL A 117 -11.51 -7.85 8.35
C VAL A 117 -10.89 -6.47 8.51
N ASP A 118 -9.57 -6.39 8.38
CA ASP A 118 -8.84 -5.14 8.50
C ASP A 118 -9.28 -4.14 7.44
N ARG A 119 -9.58 -2.90 7.87
CA ARG A 119 -9.87 -1.77 6.97
C ARG A 119 -8.71 -1.48 6.02
N PHE A 120 -7.48 -1.58 6.53
CA PHE A 120 -6.26 -1.26 5.80
C PHE A 120 -5.36 -2.50 5.72
N PRO A 121 -5.47 -3.34 4.67
CA PRO A 121 -4.68 -4.57 4.57
C PRO A 121 -3.16 -4.38 4.52
N PHE A 122 -2.71 -3.14 4.27
CA PHE A 122 -1.30 -2.75 4.27
C PHE A 122 -0.85 -2.04 5.56
N VAL A 123 -1.78 -1.75 6.49
CA VAL A 123 -1.54 -0.99 7.72
C VAL A 123 -2.21 -1.71 8.90
N PRO A 124 -1.47 -2.52 9.67
CA PRO A 124 -2.02 -3.25 10.80
C PRO A 124 -2.63 -2.34 11.87
N ASN A 125 -3.71 -2.82 12.51
CA ASN A 125 -4.34 -2.14 13.65
C ASN A 125 -3.53 -2.26 14.95
N ASP A 126 -2.79 -3.36 15.13
CA ASP A 126 -1.93 -3.58 16.29
C ASP A 126 -0.72 -2.62 16.26
N PRO A 127 -0.52 -1.75 17.28
CA PRO A 127 0.53 -0.74 17.27
C PRO A 127 1.95 -1.33 17.18
N ALA A 128 2.21 -2.43 17.89
CA ALA A 128 3.53 -3.07 17.87
C ALA A 128 3.82 -3.67 16.49
N ARG A 129 2.81 -4.26 15.85
CA ARG A 129 2.95 -4.76 14.48
C ARG A 129 3.10 -3.63 13.47
N LEU A 130 2.36 -2.54 13.61
CA LEU A 130 2.50 -1.37 12.73
C LEU A 130 3.90 -0.74 12.84
N GLU A 131 4.44 -0.62 14.06
CA GLU A 131 5.81 -0.15 14.27
C GLU A 131 6.82 -1.04 13.55
N GLN A 132 6.70 -2.37 13.71
CA GLN A 132 7.56 -3.34 13.04
C GLN A 132 7.44 -3.24 11.51
N ASP A 133 6.22 -3.17 10.97
CA ASP A 133 5.98 -3.07 9.52
C ASP A 133 6.54 -1.75 8.96
N CYS A 134 6.42 -0.63 9.70
CA CYS A 134 7.03 0.65 9.31
C CYS A 134 8.56 0.61 9.34
N TYR A 135 9.15 0.01 10.39
CA TYR A 135 10.59 -0.20 10.49
C TYR A 135 11.10 -1.02 9.30
N GLU A 136 10.48 -2.16 9.00
CA GLU A 136 10.88 -3.03 7.89
C GLU A 136 10.75 -2.31 6.55
N ALA A 137 9.61 -1.67 6.31
CA ALA A 137 9.36 -0.96 5.06
C ALA A 137 10.37 0.15 4.80
N TYR A 138 10.63 1.00 5.80
CA TYR A 138 11.61 2.07 5.69
C TYR A 138 13.02 1.55 5.42
N ASN A 139 13.45 0.52 6.17
CA ASN A 139 14.80 -0.03 6.00
C ASN A 139 14.97 -0.75 4.65
N ILE A 140 13.93 -1.38 4.10
CA ILE A 140 13.95 -1.96 2.75
C ILE A 140 14.18 -0.85 1.70
N GLN A 141 13.46 0.27 1.82
CA GLN A 141 13.60 1.40 0.89
C GLN A 141 15.02 2.00 0.95
N VAL A 142 15.51 2.27 2.15
CA VAL A 142 16.85 2.81 2.40
C VAL A 142 17.93 1.86 1.85
N ALA A 143 17.92 0.58 2.25
CA ALA A 143 18.91 -0.40 1.82
C ALA A 143 18.91 -0.62 0.29
N GLY A 144 17.72 -0.58 -0.33
CA GLY A 144 17.59 -0.65 -1.79
C GLY A 144 18.27 0.53 -2.50
N LEU A 145 18.08 1.75 -1.98
CA LEU A 145 18.73 2.95 -2.52
C LEU A 145 20.24 2.95 -2.27
N GLU A 146 20.69 2.58 -1.08
CA GLU A 146 22.13 2.41 -0.76
C GLU A 146 22.82 1.51 -1.77
N GLN A 147 22.24 0.32 -2.02
CA GLN A 147 22.80 -0.61 -2.99
C GLN A 147 22.85 -0.02 -4.41
N ARG A 148 21.82 0.72 -4.83
CA ARG A 148 21.81 1.41 -6.12
C ARG A 148 22.96 2.42 -6.22
N LEU A 149 23.15 3.25 -5.19
CA LEU A 149 24.19 4.28 -5.15
C LEU A 149 25.60 3.69 -5.21
N ARG A 150 25.85 2.60 -4.46
CA ARG A 150 27.13 1.86 -4.49
C ARG A 150 27.43 1.30 -5.88
N ALA A 151 26.42 0.71 -6.53
CA ALA A 151 26.60 0.00 -7.79
C ALA A 151 26.96 0.91 -8.98
N ILE A 152 26.58 2.19 -8.94
CA ILE A 152 26.70 3.10 -10.11
C ILE A 152 27.71 4.22 -9.91
N GLY A 153 28.63 4.08 -8.96
CA GLY A 153 29.78 4.99 -8.81
C GLY A 153 29.48 6.28 -8.05
N GLN A 154 28.62 6.23 -7.02
CA GLN A 154 28.34 7.35 -6.10
C GLN A 154 27.82 8.65 -6.77
N PRO A 155 26.76 8.58 -7.59
CA PRO A 155 26.19 9.78 -8.20
C PRO A 155 25.50 10.66 -7.15
N LYS A 156 25.27 11.93 -7.49
CA LYS A 156 24.34 12.78 -6.74
C LYS A 156 22.90 12.27 -6.86
N ILE A 157 22.04 12.64 -5.93
CA ILE A 157 20.61 12.33 -5.98
C ILE A 157 19.86 13.58 -6.42
N VAL A 158 19.12 13.51 -7.51
CA VAL A 158 18.22 14.58 -7.98
C VAL A 158 16.79 14.17 -7.68
N ILE A 159 16.06 15.02 -6.96
CA ILE A 159 14.68 14.75 -6.55
C ILE A 159 13.82 16.01 -6.65
N GLY A 160 12.61 15.88 -7.21
CA GLY A 160 11.58 16.89 -7.12
C GLY A 160 10.84 16.79 -5.79
N VAL A 161 10.76 17.89 -5.04
CA VAL A 161 10.11 17.95 -3.73
C VAL A 161 8.94 18.92 -3.83
N SER A 162 7.71 18.39 -3.83
CA SER A 162 6.48 19.18 -3.93
C SER A 162 5.96 19.63 -2.56
N GLY A 163 6.42 19.00 -1.49
CA GLY A 163 5.86 19.17 -0.14
C GLY A 163 4.70 18.20 0.17
N GLY A 164 4.27 17.39 -0.81
CA GLY A 164 3.35 16.28 -0.57
C GLY A 164 4.04 15.07 0.09
N LEU A 165 3.23 14.14 0.62
CA LEU A 165 3.68 12.98 1.40
C LEU A 165 4.78 12.17 0.69
N ASP A 166 4.61 11.79 -0.57
CA ASP A 166 5.50 10.82 -1.20
C ASP A 166 6.88 11.41 -1.47
N SER A 167 6.93 12.67 -1.94
CA SER A 167 8.20 13.37 -2.17
C SER A 167 8.94 13.68 -0.86
N THR A 168 8.19 14.03 0.19
CA THR A 168 8.72 14.19 1.55
C THR A 168 9.34 12.89 2.05
N HIS A 169 8.62 11.77 1.95
CA HIS A 169 9.12 10.47 2.37
C HIS A 169 10.34 10.01 1.56
N ALA A 170 10.30 10.18 0.24
CA ALA A 170 11.44 9.83 -0.63
C ALA A 170 12.70 10.64 -0.30
N LEU A 171 12.55 11.93 0.04
CA LEU A 171 13.65 12.79 0.47
C LEU A 171 14.26 12.30 1.79
N ILE A 172 13.43 11.89 2.74
CA ILE A 172 13.86 11.34 4.03
C ILE A 172 14.61 10.01 3.84
N VAL A 173 14.09 9.11 3.00
CA VAL A 173 14.78 7.86 2.61
C VAL A 173 16.14 8.17 1.97
N ALA A 174 16.21 9.17 1.07
CA ALA A 174 17.45 9.60 0.44
C ALA A 174 18.46 10.14 1.46
N ALA A 175 18.03 11.00 2.38
CA ALA A 175 18.86 11.54 3.45
C ALA A 175 19.47 10.41 4.29
N ARG A 176 18.63 9.45 4.73
CA ARG A 176 19.12 8.33 5.54
C ARG A 176 20.06 7.40 4.78
N ALA A 177 19.79 7.13 3.51
CA ALA A 177 20.68 6.32 2.68
C ALA A 177 22.06 7.01 2.52
N MET A 178 22.07 8.32 2.31
CA MET A 178 23.32 9.09 2.22
C MET A 178 24.09 9.10 3.56
N ASP A 179 23.40 9.26 4.69
CA ASP A 179 24.03 9.22 6.02
C ASP A 179 24.70 7.87 6.29
N ARG A 180 24.00 6.76 5.98
CA ARG A 180 24.51 5.40 6.21
C ARG A 180 25.65 5.01 5.26
N GLU A 181 25.69 5.60 4.08
CA GLU A 181 26.82 5.50 3.14
C GLU A 181 27.94 6.51 3.45
N GLU A 182 27.84 7.26 4.55
CA GLU A 182 28.80 8.29 4.97
C GLU A 182 29.04 9.35 3.87
N ARG A 183 28.00 9.63 3.10
CA ARG A 183 28.04 10.62 2.00
C ARG A 183 27.48 11.96 2.46
N PRO A 184 28.01 13.08 1.94
CA PRO A 184 27.51 14.39 2.32
C PRO A 184 26.05 14.56 1.84
N ARG A 185 25.15 14.98 2.74
CA ARG A 185 23.75 15.29 2.38
C ARG A 185 23.62 16.37 1.30
N THR A 186 24.64 17.20 1.11
CA THR A 186 24.69 18.20 0.03
C THR A 186 24.77 17.60 -1.38
N ASP A 187 25.08 16.31 -1.52
CA ASP A 187 24.94 15.57 -2.78
C ASP A 187 23.48 15.18 -3.10
N ILE A 188 22.55 15.44 -2.18
CA ILE A 188 21.11 15.45 -2.47
C ILE A 188 20.76 16.83 -3.00
N LEU A 189 20.27 16.85 -4.24
CA LEU A 189 19.85 18.01 -5.00
C LEU A 189 18.32 18.00 -5.06
N ALA A 190 17.70 18.69 -4.11
CA ALA A 190 16.26 18.85 -4.01
C ALA A 190 15.80 20.05 -4.84
N PHE A 191 14.75 19.85 -5.64
CA PHE A 191 14.18 20.90 -6.48
C PHE A 191 12.70 21.12 -6.19
N THR A 192 12.30 22.36 -5.97
CA THR A 192 10.90 22.77 -6.16
C THR A 192 10.74 23.31 -7.57
N LEU A 193 9.70 22.84 -8.28
CA LEU A 193 9.46 23.16 -9.69
C LEU A 193 8.06 23.78 -9.85
N PRO A 194 7.85 25.03 -9.38
CA PRO A 194 6.54 25.65 -9.36
C PRO A 194 5.95 25.80 -10.77
N GLY A 195 4.68 25.43 -10.89
CA GLY A 195 3.85 25.57 -12.09
C GLY A 195 2.82 26.68 -11.94
N PHE A 196 1.73 26.62 -12.70
CA PHE A 196 0.70 27.66 -12.69
C PHE A 196 -0.17 27.68 -11.43
N ALA A 197 -0.21 26.58 -10.67
CA ALA A 197 -1.11 26.40 -9.52
C ALA A 197 -0.39 26.03 -8.22
N THR A 198 0.93 26.28 -8.12
CA THR A 198 1.72 25.88 -6.95
C THR A 198 1.32 26.66 -5.71
N GLY A 199 1.00 25.94 -4.62
CA GLY A 199 0.57 26.52 -3.35
C GLY A 199 1.75 27.00 -2.50
N ASP A 200 1.57 28.11 -1.79
CA ASP A 200 2.63 28.65 -0.93
C ASP A 200 2.94 27.73 0.28
N ARG A 201 1.93 27.07 0.85
CA ARG A 201 2.09 26.25 2.08
C ARG A 201 2.94 25.00 1.83
N THR A 202 2.59 24.19 0.84
CA THR A 202 3.29 22.95 0.46
C THR A 202 4.72 23.23 0.02
N LYS A 203 4.91 24.26 -0.81
CA LYS A 203 6.22 24.76 -1.21
C LYS A 203 7.07 25.17 -0.01
N ASN A 204 6.51 25.93 0.94
CA ASN A 204 7.22 26.34 2.15
C ASN A 204 7.64 25.14 3.01
N ASN A 205 6.79 24.10 3.10
CA ASN A 205 7.16 22.86 3.79
C ASN A 205 8.33 22.15 3.11
N ALA A 206 8.34 22.07 1.77
CA ALA A 206 9.47 21.51 1.02
C ALA A 206 10.78 22.28 1.29
N ILE A 207 10.74 23.61 1.25
CA ILE A 207 11.91 24.48 1.51
C ILE A 207 12.42 24.27 2.95
N ARG A 208 11.53 24.33 3.94
CA ARG A 208 11.85 24.14 5.35
C ARG A 208 12.48 22.78 5.60
N LEU A 209 11.91 21.73 5.01
CA LEU A 209 12.43 20.37 5.16
C LEU A 209 13.83 20.23 4.55
N CYS A 210 14.05 20.79 3.35
CA CYS A 210 15.37 20.76 2.71
C CYS A 210 16.43 21.48 3.54
N ALA A 211 16.08 22.66 4.09
CA ALA A 211 16.97 23.41 4.96
C ALA A 211 17.29 22.65 6.26
N ALA A 212 16.28 22.07 6.92
CA ALA A 212 16.44 21.30 8.15
C ALA A 212 17.27 20.02 7.95
N LEU A 213 17.15 19.37 6.79
CA LEU A 213 17.96 18.20 6.44
C LEU A 213 19.40 18.56 6.05
N GLY A 214 19.67 19.82 5.69
CA GLY A 214 20.99 20.26 5.19
C GLY A 214 21.31 19.74 3.78
N VAL A 215 20.30 19.55 2.94
CA VAL A 215 20.48 19.16 1.53
C VAL A 215 20.68 20.38 0.64
N THR A 216 21.21 20.19 -0.57
CA THR A 216 21.30 21.27 -1.54
C THR A 216 19.92 21.50 -2.16
N PHE A 217 19.43 22.73 -2.07
CA PHE A 217 18.08 23.09 -2.52
C PHE A 217 18.12 24.16 -3.62
N GLU A 218 17.25 24.01 -4.61
CA GLU A 218 17.06 24.99 -5.69
C GLU A 218 15.60 25.07 -6.11
N GLU A 219 15.14 26.26 -6.43
CA GLU A 219 13.83 26.50 -7.03
C GLU A 219 14.00 26.84 -8.50
N ILE A 220 13.25 26.15 -9.37
CA ILE A 220 13.26 26.41 -10.82
C ILE A 220 11.81 26.60 -11.29
N ASP A 221 11.48 27.82 -11.68
CA ASP A 221 10.17 28.15 -12.24
C ASP A 221 10.00 27.56 -13.65
N ILE A 222 9.05 26.64 -13.82
CA ILE A 222 8.80 25.98 -15.09
C ILE A 222 7.77 26.73 -15.95
N ARG A 223 7.08 27.74 -15.41
CA ARG A 223 6.00 28.48 -16.10
C ARG A 223 6.44 29.08 -17.43
N PRO A 224 7.63 29.71 -17.57
CA PRO A 224 8.05 30.25 -18.87
C PRO A 224 8.17 29.17 -19.95
N THR A 225 8.75 28.02 -19.60
CA THR A 225 8.93 26.89 -20.53
C THR A 225 7.59 26.20 -20.83
N ALA A 226 6.72 26.08 -19.84
CA ALA A 226 5.37 25.54 -20.01
C ALA A 226 4.52 26.44 -20.92
N ALA A 227 4.54 27.76 -20.72
CA ALA A 227 3.84 28.72 -21.57
C ALA A 227 4.33 28.64 -23.02
N LEU A 228 5.66 28.60 -23.23
CA LEU A 228 6.23 28.43 -24.56
C LEU A 228 5.84 27.10 -25.21
N MET A 229 5.82 26.00 -24.44
CA MET A 229 5.42 24.69 -24.96
C MET A 229 3.94 24.66 -25.35
N LEU A 230 3.07 25.23 -24.51
CA LEU A 230 1.63 25.34 -24.78
C LEU A 230 1.36 26.20 -26.02
N ASP A 231 2.05 27.33 -26.15
CA ASP A 231 1.97 28.22 -27.32
C ASP A 231 2.39 27.49 -28.61
N ASN A 232 3.54 26.81 -28.59
CA ASN A 232 4.01 26.03 -29.74
C ASN A 232 3.07 24.87 -30.13
N LEU A 233 2.26 24.38 -29.18
CA LEU A 233 1.23 23.36 -29.42
C LEU A 233 -0.11 23.96 -29.88
N GLY A 234 -0.24 25.29 -29.91
CA GLY A 234 -1.49 25.99 -30.22
C GLY A 234 -2.59 25.72 -29.19
N HIS A 235 -2.23 25.53 -27.93
CA HIS A 235 -3.17 25.22 -26.86
C HIS A 235 -3.94 26.50 -26.43
N PRO A 236 -5.28 26.50 -26.30
CA PRO A 236 -6.07 27.73 -26.05
C PRO A 236 -5.63 28.59 -24.85
N PHE A 237 -5.02 27.97 -23.84
CA PHE A 237 -4.39 28.69 -22.72
C PHE A 237 -3.35 29.73 -23.15
N SER A 238 -2.59 29.50 -24.23
CA SER A 238 -1.61 30.48 -24.71
C SER A 238 -2.26 31.75 -25.26
N ASP A 239 -3.51 31.65 -25.74
CA ASP A 239 -4.31 32.78 -26.22
C ASP A 239 -5.10 33.48 -25.09
N GLY A 240 -4.88 33.06 -23.84
CA GLY A 240 -5.52 33.62 -22.64
C GLY A 240 -6.86 32.98 -22.27
N GLU A 241 -7.27 31.89 -22.93
CA GLU A 241 -8.47 31.14 -22.55
C GLU A 241 -8.21 30.26 -21.30
N PRO A 242 -9.10 30.22 -20.30
CA PRO A 242 -8.89 29.43 -19.08
C PRO A 242 -9.22 27.94 -19.30
N VAL A 243 -8.57 27.31 -20.28
CA VAL A 243 -8.70 25.88 -20.59
C VAL A 243 -7.62 25.10 -19.85
N TYR A 244 -8.03 24.22 -18.93
CA TYR A 244 -7.14 23.42 -18.09
C TYR A 244 -7.41 21.93 -18.29
N ASP A 245 -7.08 21.44 -19.48
CA ASP A 245 -7.30 20.05 -19.84
C ASP A 245 -6.09 19.15 -19.47
N VAL A 246 -6.17 17.87 -19.84
CA VAL A 246 -5.11 16.89 -19.63
C VAL A 246 -3.80 17.29 -20.33
N THR A 247 -3.86 18.08 -21.41
CA THR A 247 -2.66 18.59 -22.11
C THR A 247 -1.94 19.61 -21.23
N PHE A 248 -2.69 20.57 -20.68
CA PHE A 248 -2.16 21.59 -19.77
C PHE A 248 -1.48 20.97 -18.53
N GLU A 249 -2.11 19.96 -17.94
CA GLU A 249 -1.55 19.23 -16.79
C GLU A 249 -0.28 18.44 -17.18
N ASN A 250 -0.33 17.68 -18.27
CA ASN A 250 0.78 16.81 -18.71
C ASN A 250 2.01 17.61 -19.17
N VAL A 251 1.84 18.80 -19.76
CA VAL A 251 2.97 19.67 -20.12
C VAL A 251 3.77 20.04 -18.88
N GLN A 252 3.09 20.42 -17.79
CA GLN A 252 3.76 20.76 -16.54
C GLN A 252 4.43 19.53 -15.91
N ALA A 253 3.74 18.39 -15.81
CA ALA A 253 4.30 17.15 -15.27
C ALA A 253 5.52 16.67 -16.08
N GLY A 254 5.44 16.69 -17.41
CA GLY A 254 6.54 16.31 -18.29
C GLY A 254 7.74 17.22 -18.17
N LEU A 255 7.53 18.55 -18.12
CA LEU A 255 8.63 19.50 -17.95
C LEU A 255 9.35 19.31 -16.61
N ARG A 256 8.63 19.05 -15.51
CA ARG A 256 9.28 18.77 -14.23
C ARG A 256 10.25 17.59 -14.34
N THR A 257 9.80 16.48 -14.93
CA THR A 257 10.66 15.32 -15.16
C THR A 257 11.81 15.65 -16.11
N ASP A 258 11.58 16.36 -17.22
CA ASP A 258 12.64 16.73 -18.15
C ASP A 258 13.74 17.55 -17.45
N TYR A 259 13.36 18.63 -16.74
CA TYR A 259 14.28 19.44 -15.95
C TYR A 259 15.10 18.61 -14.96
N LEU A 260 14.47 17.69 -14.21
CA LEU A 260 15.18 16.83 -13.27
C LEU A 260 16.18 15.91 -13.98
N PHE A 261 15.82 15.31 -15.11
CA PHE A 261 16.74 14.48 -15.89
C PHE A 261 17.89 15.31 -16.50
N ARG A 262 17.63 16.52 -16.98
CA ARG A 262 18.67 17.42 -17.48
C ARG A 262 19.60 17.90 -16.36
N ALA A 263 19.05 18.21 -15.18
CA ALA A 263 19.82 18.57 -14.00
C ALA A 263 20.70 17.40 -13.54
N ALA A 264 20.18 16.16 -13.56
CA ALA A 264 20.93 14.95 -13.27
C ALA A 264 22.12 14.78 -14.24
N ASN A 265 21.90 14.96 -15.55
CA ASN A 265 22.99 14.91 -16.53
C ASN A 265 24.04 15.99 -16.29
N GLN A 266 23.61 17.23 -16.06
CA GLN A 266 24.50 18.36 -15.84
C GLN A 266 25.35 18.20 -14.58
N ARG A 267 24.78 17.61 -13.52
CA ARG A 267 25.38 17.57 -12.18
C ARG A 267 25.94 16.19 -11.80
N GLY A 268 25.93 15.22 -12.71
CA GLY A 268 26.42 13.86 -12.49
C GLY A 268 25.59 13.09 -11.46
N GLY A 269 24.27 13.18 -11.57
CA GLY A 269 23.32 12.58 -10.63
C GLY A 269 22.38 11.55 -11.27
N ILE A 270 21.52 10.98 -10.42
CA ILE A 270 20.37 10.17 -10.84
C ILE A 270 19.07 10.80 -10.35
N VAL A 271 18.02 10.70 -11.16
CA VAL A 271 16.66 11.10 -10.75
C VAL A 271 16.05 10.02 -9.85
N LEU A 272 15.70 10.39 -8.63
CA LEU A 272 14.96 9.58 -7.68
C LEU A 272 13.45 9.86 -7.83
N GLY A 273 12.69 8.84 -8.21
CA GLY A 273 11.24 8.92 -8.37
C GLY A 273 10.51 8.76 -7.04
N THR A 274 9.32 9.37 -6.96
CA THR A 274 8.53 9.47 -5.74
C THR A 274 7.16 8.79 -5.83
N GLY A 275 6.73 8.35 -7.02
CA GLY A 275 5.40 7.77 -7.22
C GLY A 275 5.19 6.48 -6.43
N ASP A 276 4.02 6.36 -5.80
CA ASP A 276 3.69 5.28 -4.87
C ASP A 276 2.96 4.10 -5.52
N LEU A 277 2.80 2.99 -4.79
CA LEU A 277 2.18 1.76 -5.30
C LEU A 277 0.71 1.96 -5.73
N SER A 278 -0.02 2.85 -5.07
CA SER A 278 -1.44 3.13 -5.35
C SER A 278 -1.60 3.94 -6.63
N GLU A 279 -0.73 4.94 -6.84
CA GLU A 279 -0.61 5.67 -8.10
C GLU A 279 -0.25 4.73 -9.26
N LEU A 280 0.69 3.79 -9.02
CA LEU A 280 1.03 2.75 -10.00
C LEU A 280 -0.15 1.82 -10.30
N ALA A 281 -0.96 1.46 -9.30
CA ALA A 281 -2.14 0.60 -9.47
C ALA A 281 -3.20 1.28 -10.34
N LEU A 282 -3.50 2.54 -10.05
CA LEU A 282 -4.56 3.30 -10.70
C LEU A 282 -4.09 4.00 -11.97
N GLY A 283 -2.79 4.01 -12.26
CA GLY A 283 -2.20 4.75 -13.37
C GLY A 283 -2.39 6.25 -13.22
N TRP A 284 -2.32 6.73 -11.97
CA TRP A 284 -2.37 8.14 -11.61
C TRP A 284 -0.98 8.77 -11.76
N SER A 285 -0.55 8.90 -13.00
CA SER A 285 0.78 9.42 -13.36
C SER A 285 0.83 9.82 -14.83
N THR A 286 1.77 10.69 -15.17
CA THR A 286 2.10 11.02 -16.57
C THR A 286 3.11 9.99 -17.10
N TYR A 287 2.76 9.28 -18.16
CA TYR A 287 3.59 8.20 -18.72
C TYR A 287 4.69 8.73 -19.66
N GLY A 288 5.89 8.15 -19.57
CA GLY A 288 7.00 8.46 -20.46
C GLY A 288 7.80 9.65 -19.94
N VAL A 289 7.62 10.83 -20.55
CA VAL A 289 8.20 12.08 -20.02
C VAL A 289 7.21 12.61 -18.98
N GLY A 290 7.35 12.13 -17.75
CA GLY A 290 6.42 12.41 -16.66
C GLY A 290 6.86 11.81 -15.33
N ASP A 291 6.08 12.02 -14.29
CA ASP A 291 6.36 11.66 -12.90
C ASP A 291 6.55 10.15 -12.68
N GLN A 292 6.05 9.31 -13.58
CA GLN A 292 6.29 7.86 -13.57
C GLN A 292 7.78 7.50 -13.76
N MET A 293 8.53 8.35 -14.49
CA MET A 293 9.87 8.00 -14.96
C MET A 293 10.95 8.53 -14.03
N SER A 294 11.91 7.66 -13.71
CA SER A 294 13.08 7.97 -12.88
C SER A 294 14.19 6.96 -13.16
N HIS A 295 15.37 7.16 -12.57
CA HIS A 295 16.43 6.13 -12.60
C HIS A 295 16.17 5.04 -11.56
N TYR A 296 15.58 5.42 -10.42
CA TYR A 296 15.22 4.54 -9.33
C TYR A 296 14.02 5.16 -8.59
N ASN A 297 13.01 4.37 -8.23
CA ASN A 297 11.85 4.81 -7.46
C ASN A 297 11.82 4.04 -6.12
N VAL A 298 11.96 4.76 -5.02
CA VAL A 298 11.95 4.18 -3.66
C VAL A 298 10.54 3.93 -3.14
N ASN A 299 9.53 4.61 -3.66
CA ASN A 299 8.15 4.54 -3.17
C ASN A 299 7.27 3.55 -3.94
N GLY A 300 7.71 3.09 -5.12
CA GLY A 300 6.89 2.23 -5.99
C GLY A 300 6.46 0.87 -5.39
N GLY A 301 6.97 0.50 -4.21
CA GLY A 301 6.55 -0.67 -3.43
C GLY A 301 5.64 -0.37 -2.23
N VAL A 302 5.38 0.90 -1.92
CA VAL A 302 4.65 1.36 -0.72
C VAL A 302 3.31 1.97 -1.15
N PRO A 303 2.17 1.51 -0.60
CA PRO A 303 0.86 2.08 -0.88
C PRO A 303 0.64 3.41 -0.16
N LYS A 304 -0.23 4.26 -0.71
CA LYS A 304 -0.56 5.59 -0.17
C LYS A 304 -0.99 5.53 1.28
N THR A 305 -1.83 4.54 1.63
CA THR A 305 -2.29 4.38 3.01
C THR A 305 -1.16 4.12 3.99
N GLN A 306 -0.03 3.55 3.56
CA GLN A 306 1.13 3.27 4.42
C GLN A 306 2.11 4.44 4.52
N ILE A 307 2.26 5.26 3.46
CA ILE A 307 3.22 6.39 3.43
C ILE A 307 3.03 7.31 4.66
N GLN A 308 1.80 7.65 5.01
CA GLN A 308 1.52 8.50 6.16
C GLN A 308 2.00 7.90 7.50
N HIS A 309 1.95 6.57 7.65
CA HIS A 309 2.42 5.89 8.87
C HIS A 309 3.94 5.78 8.88
N LEU A 310 4.58 5.68 7.71
CA LEU A 310 6.04 5.76 7.61
C LEU A 310 6.55 7.15 8.02
N ILE A 311 5.88 8.22 7.59
CA ILE A 311 6.25 9.58 7.99
C ILE A 311 6.05 9.77 9.50
N ARG A 312 4.91 9.33 10.06
CA ARG A 312 4.68 9.34 11.52
C ARG A 312 5.73 8.55 12.28
N TRP A 313 6.08 7.36 11.77
CA TRP A 313 7.11 6.52 12.36
C TRP A 313 8.46 7.23 12.35
N VAL A 314 8.88 7.80 11.21
CA VAL A 314 10.14 8.56 11.14
C VAL A 314 10.11 9.75 12.10
N ALA A 315 9.02 10.51 12.17
CA ALA A 315 8.91 11.67 13.06
C ALA A 315 8.95 11.28 14.55
N ALA A 316 8.44 10.09 14.89
CA ALA A 316 8.47 9.54 16.25
C ALA A 316 9.81 8.87 16.61
N THR A 317 10.64 8.56 15.62
CA THR A 317 11.98 8.01 15.82
C THR A 317 13.01 9.13 15.79
N ASP A 318 13.98 9.12 16.71
CA ASP A 318 15.08 10.10 16.76
C ASP A 318 16.12 9.90 15.63
N LEU A 319 15.67 9.57 14.41
CA LEU A 319 16.50 9.38 13.22
C LEU A 319 16.99 10.70 12.64
N PHE A 320 16.23 11.78 12.83
CA PHE A 320 16.54 13.14 12.41
C PHE A 320 16.33 14.11 13.58
N SER A 321 16.64 15.40 13.39
CA SER A 321 16.44 16.40 14.43
C SER A 321 14.96 16.65 14.70
N ASP A 322 14.65 17.14 15.91
CA ASP A 322 13.29 17.55 16.31
C ASP A 322 12.63 18.55 15.34
N ASP A 323 13.44 19.42 14.71
CA ASP A 323 12.98 20.35 13.67
C ASP A 323 12.45 19.60 12.44
N VAL A 324 13.15 18.56 11.98
CA VAL A 324 12.70 17.71 10.87
C VAL A 324 11.40 17.01 11.26
N SER A 325 11.34 16.40 12.45
CA SER A 325 10.13 15.72 12.94
C SER A 325 8.93 16.67 12.99
N THR A 326 9.11 17.91 13.45
CA THR A 326 8.05 18.94 13.47
C THR A 326 7.55 19.27 12.07
N ILE A 327 8.46 19.41 11.09
CA ILE A 327 8.07 19.68 9.70
C ILE A 327 7.35 18.49 9.07
N LEU A 328 7.76 17.26 9.39
CA LEU A 328 7.09 16.05 8.91
C LEU A 328 5.64 15.95 9.41
N LEU A 329 5.38 16.33 10.66
CA LEU A 329 4.03 16.41 11.21
C LEU A 329 3.19 17.51 10.54
N ASP A 330 3.76 18.68 10.25
CA ASP A 330 3.07 19.74 9.49
C ASP A 330 2.75 19.32 8.04
N VAL A 331 3.62 18.52 7.40
CA VAL A 331 3.32 17.90 6.11
C VAL A 331 2.12 16.95 6.19
N LEU A 332 2.01 16.16 7.27
CA LEU A 332 0.87 15.25 7.50
C LEU A 332 -0.44 16.01 7.74
N ASP A 333 -0.37 17.17 8.41
CA ASP A 333 -1.53 18.02 8.72
C ASP A 333 -1.94 18.93 7.54
N THR A 334 -1.13 18.95 6.47
CA THR A 334 -1.44 19.73 5.26
C THR A 334 -2.32 18.90 4.33
N GLU A 335 -3.48 19.44 3.94
CA GLU A 335 -4.33 18.83 2.92
C GLU A 335 -3.62 18.83 1.56
N ILE A 336 -3.46 17.65 0.96
CA ILE A 336 -2.70 17.49 -0.28
C ILE A 336 -3.63 17.46 -1.47
N THR A 337 -3.29 18.26 -2.48
CA THR A 337 -3.99 18.32 -3.75
C THR A 337 -3.01 18.33 -4.93
N PRO A 338 -3.38 17.82 -6.11
CA PRO A 338 -2.65 18.01 -7.35
C PRO A 338 -2.57 19.50 -7.74
N GLU A 339 -1.43 20.14 -7.49
CA GLU A 339 -1.19 21.56 -7.77
C GLU A 339 -0.90 21.85 -9.26
N LEU A 340 -1.80 21.43 -10.14
CA LEU A 340 -1.65 21.58 -11.61
C LEU A 340 -2.58 22.64 -12.21
N VAL A 341 -3.78 22.83 -11.65
CA VAL A 341 -4.82 23.71 -12.20
C VAL A 341 -5.11 24.90 -11.27
N PRO A 342 -5.09 26.15 -11.76
CA PRO A 342 -5.46 27.31 -10.95
C PRO A 342 -6.98 27.38 -10.70
N GLY A 343 -7.42 27.54 -9.44
CA GLY A 343 -8.84 27.77 -9.11
C GLY A 343 -9.24 27.30 -7.70
N GLU A 344 -10.47 27.64 -7.28
CA GLU A 344 -11.08 27.19 -6.00
C GLU A 344 -11.53 25.72 -6.04
N ASP A 345 -11.84 25.18 -7.24
CA ASP A 345 -12.18 23.77 -7.46
C ASP A 345 -10.92 22.92 -7.63
N VAL A 346 -10.15 22.82 -6.54
CA VAL A 346 -8.92 22.02 -6.53
C VAL A 346 -9.28 20.54 -6.64
N GLN A 347 -8.99 19.92 -7.79
CA GLN A 347 -9.31 18.51 -8.03
C GLN A 347 -8.37 17.59 -7.22
N SER A 348 -8.83 17.06 -6.08
CA SER A 348 -8.11 16.00 -5.36
C SER A 348 -7.99 14.72 -6.22
N SER A 349 -6.84 14.05 -6.17
CA SER A 349 -6.66 12.75 -6.84
C SER A 349 -7.77 11.75 -6.45
N GLU A 350 -8.15 11.73 -5.17
CA GLU A 350 -9.22 10.87 -4.64
C GLU A 350 -10.61 11.22 -5.19
N ALA A 351 -10.83 12.43 -5.69
CA ALA A 351 -12.09 12.78 -6.35
C ALA A 351 -12.25 12.05 -7.69
N GLN A 352 -11.15 11.77 -8.40
CA GLN A 352 -11.17 11.06 -9.68
C GLN A 352 -11.02 9.55 -9.53
N VAL A 353 -10.11 9.10 -8.66
CA VAL A 353 -9.79 7.67 -8.52
C VAL A 353 -10.48 7.02 -7.33
N GLY A 354 -11.16 7.79 -6.48
CA GLY A 354 -11.76 7.33 -5.23
C GLY A 354 -10.79 7.35 -4.05
N PRO A 355 -11.31 7.14 -2.83
CA PRO A 355 -10.49 7.14 -1.62
C PRO A 355 -9.42 6.04 -1.68
N TYR A 356 -8.15 6.39 -1.41
CA TYR A 356 -7.06 5.42 -1.43
C TYR A 356 -7.27 4.28 -0.44
N ALA A 357 -8.02 4.50 0.63
CA ALA A 357 -8.38 3.46 1.58
C ALA A 357 -9.14 2.28 0.91
N LEU A 358 -10.11 2.57 0.04
CA LEU A 358 -10.85 1.55 -0.70
C LEU A 358 -10.05 0.98 -1.88
N GLN A 359 -9.25 1.83 -2.54
CA GLN A 359 -8.42 1.43 -3.66
C GLN A 359 -7.29 0.48 -3.23
N ASP A 360 -6.62 0.78 -2.12
CA ASP A 360 -5.57 -0.06 -1.55
C ASP A 360 -6.14 -1.35 -0.96
N PHE A 361 -7.35 -1.31 -0.37
CA PHE A 361 -8.07 -2.53 0.00
C PHE A 361 -8.28 -3.44 -1.21
N SER A 362 -8.81 -2.89 -2.31
CA SER A 362 -9.06 -3.63 -3.55
C SER A 362 -7.76 -4.15 -4.18
N LEU A 363 -6.71 -3.32 -4.17
CA LEU A 363 -5.38 -3.67 -4.65
C LEU A 363 -4.81 -4.87 -3.90
N PHE A 364 -4.89 -4.89 -2.57
CA PHE A 364 -4.38 -6.00 -1.78
C PHE A 364 -5.11 -7.31 -2.14
N GLN A 365 -6.44 -7.28 -2.19
CA GLN A 365 -7.24 -8.46 -2.51
C GLN A 365 -6.97 -9.01 -3.91
N VAL A 366 -6.77 -8.12 -4.89
CA VAL A 366 -6.42 -8.50 -6.26
C VAL A 366 -5.00 -9.02 -6.36
N LEU A 367 -4.03 -8.30 -5.83
CA LEU A 367 -2.62 -8.61 -6.01
C LEU A 367 -2.21 -9.87 -5.23
N ARG A 368 -2.67 -9.99 -3.97
CA ARG A 368 -2.35 -11.13 -3.11
C ARG A 368 -3.18 -12.37 -3.48
N TYR A 369 -4.50 -12.22 -3.58
CA TYR A 369 -5.41 -13.36 -3.67
C TYR A 369 -6.05 -13.54 -5.04
N GLY A 370 -6.12 -12.49 -5.86
CA GLY A 370 -6.85 -12.52 -7.14
C GLY A 370 -8.35 -12.67 -6.91
N SER A 371 -8.85 -12.09 -5.82
CA SER A 371 -10.26 -12.14 -5.43
C SER A 371 -11.14 -11.53 -6.53
N ARG A 372 -12.31 -12.14 -6.75
CA ARG A 372 -13.36 -11.60 -7.63
C ARG A 372 -14.01 -10.35 -7.02
N PRO A 373 -14.55 -9.41 -7.82
CA PRO A 373 -15.15 -8.18 -7.33
C PRO A 373 -16.21 -8.37 -6.24
N SER A 374 -17.14 -9.31 -6.42
CA SER A 374 -18.17 -9.58 -5.38
C SER A 374 -17.59 -9.95 -4.02
N LYS A 375 -16.51 -10.75 -3.99
CA LYS A 375 -15.79 -11.08 -2.76
C LYS A 375 -15.10 -9.85 -2.16
N ILE A 376 -14.50 -9.01 -3.00
CA ILE A 376 -13.87 -7.76 -2.54
C ILE A 376 -14.91 -6.82 -1.93
N ALA A 377 -16.04 -6.62 -2.61
CA ALA A 377 -17.14 -5.80 -2.12
C ALA A 377 -17.70 -6.33 -0.79
N PHE A 378 -17.90 -7.65 -0.67
CA PHE A 378 -18.35 -8.28 0.57
C PHE A 378 -17.38 -8.03 1.74
N LEU A 379 -16.08 -8.26 1.52
CA LEU A 379 -15.07 -8.02 2.56
C LEU A 379 -14.94 -6.53 2.91
N ALA A 380 -14.92 -5.66 1.90
CA ALA A 380 -14.83 -4.22 2.10
C ALA A 380 -16.04 -3.71 2.87
N TRP A 381 -17.26 -4.15 2.54
CA TRP A 381 -18.47 -3.76 3.25
C TRP A 381 -18.40 -4.16 4.72
N HIS A 382 -18.03 -5.41 5.02
CA HIS A 382 -17.86 -5.83 6.42
C HIS A 382 -16.79 -5.04 7.19
N ALA A 383 -15.74 -4.57 6.52
CA ALA A 383 -14.71 -3.74 7.15
C ALA A 383 -15.12 -2.26 7.31
N TRP A 384 -15.91 -1.72 6.39
CA TRP A 384 -16.07 -0.26 6.22
C TRP A 384 -17.48 0.28 6.44
N HIS A 385 -18.54 -0.54 6.41
CA HIS A 385 -19.92 -0.04 6.46
C HIS A 385 -20.31 0.65 7.78
N ASP A 386 -19.61 0.34 8.87
CA ASP A 386 -19.84 0.93 10.19
C ASP A 386 -18.49 1.30 10.81
N ALA A 387 -18.23 2.60 10.96
CA ALA A 387 -16.98 3.12 11.52
C ALA A 387 -16.80 2.79 13.01
N THR A 388 -17.87 2.36 13.71
CA THR A 388 -17.85 2.01 15.14
C THR A 388 -17.47 0.55 15.40
N LEU A 389 -17.46 -0.30 14.36
CA LEU A 389 -17.09 -1.71 14.46
C LEU A 389 -15.63 -1.94 14.07
N GLY A 390 -14.96 -2.91 14.69
CA GLY A 390 -13.57 -3.23 14.37
C GLY A 390 -12.56 -2.12 14.70
N ASP A 391 -11.28 -2.41 14.48
CA ASP A 391 -10.21 -1.52 14.91
C ASP A 391 -9.76 -0.53 13.81
N TRP A 392 -9.04 0.50 14.25
CA TRP A 392 -8.45 1.53 13.41
C TRP A 392 -6.95 1.62 13.69
N PRO A 393 -6.11 1.86 12.66
CA PRO A 393 -4.67 2.03 12.88
C PRO A 393 -4.35 3.24 13.77
N PRO A 394 -3.29 3.16 14.59
CA PRO A 394 -2.82 4.28 15.39
C PRO A 394 -2.50 5.53 14.55
N GLY A 395 -2.77 6.71 15.13
CA GLY A 395 -2.44 7.99 14.52
C GLY A 395 -3.37 8.43 13.38
N LEU A 396 -4.43 7.67 13.10
CA LEU A 396 -5.49 8.13 12.18
C LEU A 396 -6.43 9.11 12.92
N PRO A 397 -6.59 10.36 12.43
CA PRO A 397 -7.49 11.34 13.00
C PRO A 397 -8.96 10.87 13.01
N ASP A 398 -9.74 11.30 14.00
CA ASP A 398 -11.14 10.88 14.15
C ASP A 398 -12.02 11.31 12.97
N ASP A 399 -11.75 12.46 12.34
CA ASP A 399 -12.44 12.93 11.13
C ASP A 399 -12.13 12.10 9.88
N LYS A 400 -11.06 11.28 9.92
CA LYS A 400 -10.69 10.35 8.86
C LYS A 400 -11.21 8.93 9.09
N ARG A 401 -11.90 8.68 10.22
CA ARG A 401 -12.55 7.40 10.53
C ARG A 401 -13.95 7.33 9.90
N VAL A 402 -13.98 7.16 8.59
CA VAL A 402 -15.20 7.20 7.79
C VAL A 402 -15.81 5.82 7.56
N ALA A 403 -17.12 5.79 7.38
CA ALA A 403 -17.84 4.61 6.88
C ALA A 403 -18.15 4.77 5.40
N TYR A 404 -18.19 3.65 4.66
CA TYR A 404 -18.59 3.63 3.26
C TYR A 404 -19.77 2.70 3.06
N ASP A 405 -20.80 3.17 2.35
CA ASP A 405 -21.93 2.31 1.99
C ASP A 405 -21.59 1.35 0.84
N LEU A 406 -22.47 0.38 0.57
CA LEU A 406 -22.24 -0.61 -0.47
C LEU A 406 -22.19 0.03 -1.88
N ALA A 407 -22.97 1.08 -2.11
CA ALA A 407 -23.02 1.77 -3.40
C ALA A 407 -21.70 2.50 -3.69
N GLU A 408 -21.11 3.14 -2.67
CA GLU A 408 -19.79 3.77 -2.74
C GLU A 408 -18.69 2.75 -2.98
N ILE A 409 -18.68 1.65 -2.22
CA ILE A 409 -17.72 0.54 -2.40
C ILE A 409 -17.82 -0.01 -3.82
N ARG A 410 -19.04 -0.27 -4.30
CA ARG A 410 -19.28 -0.78 -5.67
C ARG A 410 -18.77 0.21 -6.72
N ARG A 411 -19.11 1.50 -6.59
CA ARG A 411 -18.66 2.55 -7.52
C ARG A 411 -17.15 2.59 -7.62
N TRP A 412 -16.45 2.60 -6.48
CA TRP A 412 -15.00 2.70 -6.47
C TRP A 412 -14.30 1.43 -6.91
N LEU A 413 -14.93 0.26 -6.71
CA LEU A 413 -14.47 -1.01 -7.26
C LEU A 413 -14.64 -1.09 -8.79
N GLU A 414 -15.68 -0.45 -9.35
CA GLU A 414 -15.83 -0.30 -10.81
C GLU A 414 -14.69 0.53 -11.40
N VAL A 415 -14.39 1.68 -10.77
CA VAL A 415 -13.25 2.53 -11.14
C VAL A 415 -11.93 1.75 -11.01
N PHE A 416 -11.73 1.04 -9.89
CA PHE A 416 -10.55 0.20 -9.68
C PHE A 416 -10.37 -0.81 -10.81
N ALA A 417 -11.41 -1.60 -11.12
CA ALA A 417 -11.34 -2.66 -12.10
C ALA A 417 -11.00 -2.13 -13.50
N GLN A 418 -11.67 -1.05 -13.93
CA GLN A 418 -11.42 -0.42 -15.22
C GLN A 418 -9.99 0.13 -15.30
N ARG A 419 -9.52 0.77 -14.22
CA ARG A 419 -8.18 1.36 -14.21
C ARG A 419 -7.11 0.29 -14.13
N PHE A 420 -7.17 -0.60 -13.14
CA PHE A 420 -6.14 -1.59 -12.82
C PHE A 420 -5.92 -2.64 -13.91
N TYR A 421 -6.98 -3.29 -14.38
CA TYR A 421 -6.87 -4.41 -15.32
C TYR A 421 -6.73 -3.98 -16.78
N SER A 422 -7.10 -2.75 -17.12
CA SER A 422 -7.11 -2.26 -18.50
C SER A 422 -6.23 -1.03 -18.68
N PHE A 423 -6.61 0.11 -18.08
CA PHE A 423 -5.97 1.39 -18.40
C PHE A 423 -4.51 1.52 -17.94
N SER A 424 -4.17 1.09 -16.73
CA SER A 424 -2.90 1.48 -16.11
C SER A 424 -1.73 0.54 -16.42
N GLN A 425 -1.97 -0.63 -17.02
CA GLN A 425 -0.94 -1.64 -17.21
C GLN A 425 0.20 -1.21 -18.14
N PHE A 426 -0.10 -0.46 -19.22
CA PHE A 426 0.94 0.03 -20.12
C PHE A 426 1.95 0.95 -19.41
N LYS A 427 1.47 1.76 -18.45
CA LYS A 427 2.32 2.64 -17.63
C LYS A 427 3.27 1.83 -16.74
N ARG A 428 2.81 0.68 -16.26
CA ARG A 428 3.61 -0.23 -15.44
C ARG A 428 4.62 -1.05 -16.22
N SER A 429 4.35 -1.31 -17.50
CA SER A 429 5.19 -2.17 -18.33
C SER A 429 6.62 -1.62 -18.52
N ALA A 430 6.81 -0.31 -18.35
CA ALA A 430 8.10 0.37 -18.41
C ALA A 430 8.46 1.07 -17.09
N LEU A 431 8.29 0.40 -15.95
CA LEU A 431 8.63 0.99 -14.64
C LEU A 431 10.15 1.08 -14.39
N PRO A 432 10.62 2.18 -13.77
CA PRO A 432 11.93 2.25 -13.15
C PRO A 432 12.17 1.11 -12.17
N ASN A 433 13.43 0.95 -11.75
CA ASN A 433 13.76 0.00 -10.70
C ASN A 433 13.36 0.56 -9.33
N GLY A 434 13.04 -0.33 -8.39
CA GLY A 434 12.63 0.01 -7.03
C GLY A 434 12.45 -1.27 -6.22
N PRO A 435 12.55 -1.22 -4.88
CA PRO A 435 12.36 -2.40 -4.05
C PRO A 435 10.87 -2.73 -3.90
N LYS A 436 10.55 -4.03 -3.85
CA LYS A 436 9.26 -4.51 -3.30
C LYS A 436 9.30 -4.30 -1.79
N VAL A 437 8.20 -3.81 -1.22
CA VAL A 437 8.10 -3.55 0.22
C VAL A 437 7.04 -4.43 0.88
N SER A 438 5.79 -4.37 0.42
CA SER A 438 4.70 -5.14 1.06
C SER A 438 4.71 -6.63 0.72
N ALA A 439 4.31 -7.46 1.70
CA ALA A 439 3.99 -8.88 1.52
C ALA A 439 2.76 -9.10 0.60
N GLY A 440 1.89 -8.09 0.45
CA GLY A 440 0.77 -8.11 -0.50
C GLY A 440 1.21 -8.15 -1.97
N GLY A 441 2.45 -7.74 -2.27
CA GLY A 441 3.02 -7.70 -3.60
C GLY A 441 3.50 -6.31 -4.01
N SER A 442 4.14 -6.25 -5.18
CA SER A 442 4.51 -5.03 -5.91
C SER A 442 3.95 -5.08 -7.33
N LEU A 443 4.06 -3.97 -8.06
CA LEU A 443 3.52 -3.86 -9.41
C LEU A 443 4.58 -3.85 -10.53
N SER A 444 5.79 -4.32 -10.21
CA SER A 444 6.85 -4.47 -11.19
C SER A 444 6.50 -5.57 -12.21
N PRO A 445 6.61 -5.30 -13.54
CA PRO A 445 6.41 -6.31 -14.58
C PRO A 445 7.51 -7.40 -14.58
N ARG A 446 8.59 -7.14 -13.85
CA ARG A 446 9.70 -8.07 -13.62
C ARG A 446 9.53 -8.89 -12.34
N GLY A 447 8.53 -8.56 -11.53
CA GLY A 447 8.26 -9.15 -10.21
C GLY A 447 6.87 -9.76 -10.13
N ASP A 448 6.05 -9.29 -9.20
CA ASP A 448 4.80 -9.97 -8.82
C ASP A 448 3.67 -9.83 -9.84
N TRP A 449 3.66 -8.79 -10.69
CA TRP A 449 2.55 -8.52 -11.60
C TRP A 449 2.93 -8.57 -13.07
N ARG A 450 2.64 -9.72 -13.71
CA ARG A 450 2.87 -9.95 -15.14
C ARG A 450 1.53 -9.97 -15.87
N ALA A 451 1.17 -8.86 -16.50
CA ALA A 451 -0.11 -8.70 -17.18
C ALA A 451 0.03 -8.01 -18.56
N PRO A 452 -0.86 -8.32 -19.52
CA PRO A 452 -0.91 -7.69 -20.84
C PRO A 452 -1.34 -6.21 -20.76
N SER A 453 -0.79 -5.36 -21.62
CA SER A 453 -1.09 -3.90 -21.64
C SER A 453 -2.33 -3.55 -22.47
N ASP A 454 -2.88 -4.52 -23.19
CA ASP A 454 -3.90 -4.41 -24.23
C ASP A 454 -5.15 -5.25 -23.91
N MET A 455 -5.41 -5.46 -22.61
CA MET A 455 -6.54 -6.23 -22.11
C MET A 455 -7.72 -5.35 -21.66
N SER A 456 -8.94 -5.83 -21.86
CA SER A 456 -10.17 -5.20 -21.34
C SER A 456 -10.51 -5.73 -19.94
N ALA A 457 -11.05 -4.86 -19.07
CA ALA A 457 -11.59 -5.22 -17.75
C ALA A 457 -13.01 -5.81 -17.79
N ARG A 458 -13.59 -6.08 -18.98
CA ARG A 458 -15.00 -6.44 -19.17
C ARG A 458 -15.51 -7.52 -18.21
N ILE A 459 -14.79 -8.63 -18.05
CA ILE A 459 -15.26 -9.75 -17.21
C ILE A 459 -15.37 -9.40 -15.72
N TRP A 460 -14.53 -8.48 -15.23
CA TRP A 460 -14.61 -7.98 -13.87
C TRP A 460 -15.83 -7.06 -13.71
N LEU A 461 -16.07 -6.18 -14.68
CA LEU A 461 -17.23 -5.28 -14.69
C LEU A 461 -18.56 -6.04 -14.78
N ASP A 462 -18.62 -7.08 -15.61
CA ASP A 462 -19.82 -7.91 -15.78
C ASP A 462 -20.11 -8.75 -14.52
N GLU A 463 -19.08 -9.21 -13.79
CA GLU A 463 -19.25 -9.90 -12.51
C GLU A 463 -19.73 -8.94 -11.43
N LEU A 464 -19.13 -7.76 -11.32
CA LEU A 464 -19.53 -6.73 -10.37
C LEU A 464 -21.01 -6.36 -10.54
N ARG A 465 -21.47 -6.11 -11.76
CA ARG A 465 -22.87 -5.75 -12.06
C ARG A 465 -23.87 -6.88 -11.77
N ARG A 466 -23.45 -8.14 -11.95
CA ARG A 466 -24.31 -9.31 -11.79
C ARG A 466 -24.43 -9.75 -10.34
N GLU A 467 -23.35 -9.63 -9.57
CA GLU A 467 -23.23 -10.27 -8.25
C GLU A 467 -23.23 -9.27 -7.09
N VAL A 468 -23.02 -7.97 -7.32
CA VAL A 468 -23.04 -6.93 -6.27
C VAL A 468 -24.28 -6.04 -6.41
N PRO A 469 -25.12 -5.92 -5.37
CA PRO A 469 -26.28 -5.03 -5.38
C PRO A 469 -25.94 -3.56 -5.69
N GLU A 470 -26.92 -2.78 -6.16
CA GLU A 470 -26.76 -1.33 -6.41
C GLU A 470 -26.87 -0.49 -5.15
N SER A 471 -27.60 -1.00 -4.15
CA SER A 471 -27.89 -0.35 -2.86
C SER A 471 -27.94 -1.39 -1.77
#